data_AF-A0A6C0LZT9-F1
#
_entry.id   AF-A0A6C0LZT9-F1
#
_cell.length_a   1.000
_cell.length_b   1.000
_cell.length_c   1.000
_cell.angle_alpha   90.00
_cell.angle_beta   90.00
_cell.angle_gamma   90.00
#
_symmetry.space_group_name_H-M   'P 1'
#
loop_
_entity.id
_entity.type
_entity.pdbx_description
1 polymer ?
#
loop_
_entity_poly.entity_id
_entity_poly.type
_entity_poly.pdbx_seq_one_letter_code
_entity_poly.pdbx_strand_id
1 'polypeptide(L)'
;MSIHQDCSNCDDISNNEPHVFLPVYLDSSGVVLDNSQNYTNKLDSSYNFIMEATLTQANYLRSAISYKNNNENYTFKYDLINKTLLVDSLKYDLENTKITIHNSTFNSGHSPSETNLANAYIQYIADTLIGHPFSQAFISNESAIIHKLNSSNIQTQFINALINNLNTSSFNINTICKSIVTQMKNNMPSRFLNEEVDTEYNLPFCPGDYISLFIKMKCNIELDNTLGQKLSDNSQYDMLKSMFADNIHVEFDDNDKTMKLIEKVWRIKIKLA
;
A
#
# COMPACT_ATOMS: atom_id res chain seq x y z
N MET A 1 -23.16 23.00 -20.47
CA MET A 1 -23.40 21.65 -19.89
C MET A 1 -22.06 20.95 -19.94
N SER A 2 -21.22 21.19 -18.93
CA SER A 2 -19.84 20.70 -18.87
C SER A 2 -19.89 19.21 -18.56
N ILE A 3 -19.45 18.39 -19.51
CA ILE A 3 -19.24 16.97 -19.28
C ILE A 3 -17.81 16.84 -18.76
N HIS A 4 -17.56 17.30 -17.53
CA HIS A 4 -16.71 16.48 -16.68
C HIS A 4 -17.38 15.11 -16.70
N GLN A 5 -16.73 14.13 -17.31
CA GLN A 5 -17.35 12.83 -17.50
C GLN A 5 -17.68 12.31 -16.10
N ASP A 6 -18.97 12.35 -15.76
CA ASP A 6 -19.46 11.70 -14.57
C ASP A 6 -19.21 10.21 -14.79
N CYS A 7 -18.07 9.74 -14.30
CA CYS A 7 -17.63 8.36 -14.39
C CYS A 7 -18.52 7.43 -13.54
N SER A 8 -19.70 7.88 -13.08
CA SER A 8 -20.69 7.04 -12.38
C SER A 8 -21.18 5.91 -13.30
N ASN A 9 -21.09 6.11 -14.62
CA ASN A 9 -21.52 5.19 -15.67
C ASN A 9 -20.40 4.84 -16.67
N CYS A 10 -19.15 4.75 -16.23
CA CYS A 10 -18.09 4.27 -17.14
C CYS A 10 -18.28 2.78 -17.42
N ASP A 11 -18.64 2.46 -18.67
CA ASP A 11 -18.47 1.12 -19.22
C ASP A 11 -17.00 0.69 -19.08
N ASP A 12 -16.81 -0.57 -18.71
CA ASP A 12 -15.52 -1.24 -18.46
C ASP A 12 -14.53 -0.90 -19.60
N ILE A 13 -13.62 0.04 -19.36
CA ILE A 13 -12.68 0.51 -20.38
C ILE A 13 -11.69 -0.64 -20.62
N SER A 14 -11.79 -1.24 -21.80
CA SER A 14 -10.97 -2.36 -22.26
C SER A 14 -9.47 -2.19 -21.96
N ASN A 15 -8.99 -2.93 -20.96
CA ASN A 15 -7.72 -3.65 -20.73
C ASN A 15 -6.40 -3.27 -21.46
N ASN A 16 -6.22 -2.04 -21.94
CA ASN A 16 -4.90 -1.52 -22.31
C ASN A 16 -4.50 -0.42 -21.31
N GLU A 17 -4.20 -0.80 -20.07
CA GLU A 17 -4.12 0.11 -18.90
C GLU A 17 -2.99 1.16 -18.97
N PRO A 18 -3.30 2.47 -19.06
CA PRO A 18 -2.48 3.51 -18.47
C PRO A 18 -2.70 3.54 -16.95
N HIS A 19 -1.62 3.36 -16.17
CA HIS A 19 -1.69 3.34 -14.71
C HIS A 19 -1.65 4.75 -14.12
N VAL A 20 -2.58 5.08 -13.22
CA VAL A 20 -2.40 6.21 -12.31
C VAL A 20 -1.51 5.71 -11.18
N PHE A 21 -0.25 6.12 -11.17
CA PHE A 21 0.58 5.89 -10.01
C PHE A 21 0.11 6.91 -8.96
N LEU A 22 -0.23 6.42 -7.77
CA LEU A 22 -0.13 7.25 -6.57
C LEU A 22 1.29 7.06 -6.00
N PRO A 23 2.34 7.74 -6.51
CA PRO A 23 3.56 7.87 -5.74
C PRO A 23 3.29 8.93 -4.68
N VAL A 24 2.52 8.55 -3.66
CA VAL A 24 2.50 9.32 -2.43
C VAL A 24 3.36 8.54 -1.47
N TYR A 25 4.66 8.71 -1.63
CA TYR A 25 5.57 8.34 -0.59
C TYR A 25 5.30 9.28 0.57
N LEU A 26 4.72 8.76 1.65
CA LEU A 26 4.99 9.32 2.96
C LEU A 26 6.15 8.53 3.54
N ASP A 27 7.16 9.22 4.06
CA ASP A 27 7.92 8.60 5.15
C ASP A 27 7.03 8.41 6.39
N SER A 28 7.56 7.79 7.44
CA SER A 28 6.83 7.61 8.72
C SER A 28 6.37 8.93 9.37
N SER A 29 6.76 10.08 8.81
CA SER A 29 6.47 11.43 9.28
C SER A 29 5.55 12.21 8.31
N GLY A 30 5.10 11.61 7.21
CA GLY A 30 4.15 12.24 6.29
C GLY A 30 4.76 13.14 5.21
N VAL A 31 6.05 13.00 4.91
CA VAL A 31 6.75 13.83 3.91
C VAL A 31 6.74 13.18 2.52
N VAL A 32 6.39 13.97 1.50
CA VAL A 32 6.38 13.58 0.07
C VAL A 32 7.81 13.35 -0.44
N LEU A 33 8.13 12.12 -0.84
CA LEU A 33 9.38 11.82 -1.55
C LEU A 33 9.22 12.15 -3.05
N ASP A 34 9.78 13.32 -3.44
CA ASP A 34 10.16 13.86 -4.77
C ASP A 34 9.28 13.57 -6.03
N ASN A 35 8.98 14.62 -6.80
CA ASN A 35 8.09 14.62 -7.97
C ASN A 35 8.74 15.13 -9.28
N SER A 36 10.07 15.08 -9.41
CA SER A 36 10.78 15.60 -10.59
C SER A 36 10.70 14.70 -11.85
N GLN A 37 10.71 15.35 -13.02
CA GLN A 37 10.50 14.77 -14.36
C GLN A 37 11.56 13.72 -14.82
N ASN A 38 12.65 13.57 -14.04
CA ASN A 38 13.77 12.67 -14.31
C ASN A 38 14.03 11.68 -13.15
N TYR A 39 13.07 11.46 -12.26
CA TYR A 39 13.28 10.56 -11.12
C TYR A 39 13.41 9.10 -11.60
N THR A 40 14.64 8.60 -11.63
CA THR A 40 15.04 7.25 -12.08
C THR A 40 14.94 6.18 -11.00
N ASN A 41 14.61 6.56 -9.76
CA ASN A 41 14.24 5.58 -8.75
C ASN A 41 12.81 5.13 -9.02
N LYS A 42 12.67 4.19 -9.97
CA LYS A 42 11.61 3.18 -9.84
C LYS A 42 11.65 2.73 -8.38
N LEU A 43 10.55 2.90 -7.65
CA LEU A 43 10.36 2.17 -6.40
C LEU A 43 10.63 0.70 -6.71
N ASP A 44 11.78 0.20 -6.29
CA ASP A 44 12.07 -1.21 -6.42
C ASP A 44 11.34 -1.91 -5.27
N SER A 45 10.09 -2.28 -5.54
CA SER A 45 9.36 -3.15 -4.64
C SER A 45 9.97 -4.54 -4.75
N SER A 46 10.32 -5.11 -3.61
CA SER A 46 10.83 -6.48 -3.55
C SER A 46 9.80 -7.49 -4.03
N TYR A 47 8.51 -7.21 -3.80
CA TYR A 47 7.40 -8.02 -4.28
C TYR A 47 6.26 -7.14 -4.79
N ASN A 48 5.64 -7.59 -5.88
CA ASN A 48 4.47 -6.96 -6.48
C ASN A 48 3.28 -7.89 -6.32
N PHE A 49 2.22 -7.40 -5.71
CA PHE A 49 0.95 -8.09 -5.55
C PHE A 49 -0.15 -7.37 -6.31
N ILE A 50 -1.15 -8.12 -6.78
CA ILE A 50 -2.38 -7.60 -7.36
C ILE A 50 -3.54 -7.96 -6.42
N MET A 51 -4.41 -6.99 -6.18
CA MET A 51 -5.64 -7.14 -5.41
C MET A 51 -6.80 -6.58 -6.23
N GLU A 52 -7.86 -7.34 -6.43
CA GLU A 52 -9.12 -6.82 -6.96
C GLU A 52 -10.01 -6.43 -5.81
N ALA A 53 -10.13 -5.13 -5.53
CA ALA A 53 -10.89 -4.65 -4.39
C ALA A 53 -12.36 -5.06 -4.51
N THR A 54 -12.97 -5.40 -3.36
CA THR A 54 -14.38 -5.74 -3.26
C THR A 54 -15.19 -4.57 -2.71
N LEU A 55 -14.63 -3.78 -1.80
CA LEU A 55 -15.31 -2.64 -1.17
C LEU A 55 -14.67 -1.29 -1.48
N THR A 56 -13.38 -1.25 -1.80
CA THR A 56 -12.66 -0.01 -2.10
C THR A 56 -13.07 0.50 -3.47
N GLN A 57 -14.12 1.31 -3.51
CA GLN A 57 -14.73 1.79 -4.74
C GLN A 57 -14.04 3.03 -5.30
N ALA A 58 -14.00 3.14 -6.62
CA ALA A 58 -13.53 4.34 -7.30
C ALA A 58 -14.35 5.59 -6.94
N ASN A 59 -15.65 5.43 -6.65
CA ASN A 59 -16.51 6.53 -6.25
C ASN A 59 -16.12 7.14 -4.89
N TYR A 60 -15.66 6.32 -3.93
CA TYR A 60 -15.21 6.82 -2.64
C TYR A 60 -13.95 7.67 -2.80
N LEU A 61 -13.00 7.24 -3.64
CA LEU A 61 -11.79 8.01 -3.93
C LEU A 61 -12.08 9.28 -4.75
N ARG A 62 -12.96 9.18 -5.76
CA ARG A 62 -13.45 10.31 -6.55
C ARG A 62 -14.06 11.39 -5.66
N SER A 63 -14.96 11.00 -4.78
CA SER A 63 -15.74 11.93 -3.97
C SER A 63 -15.00 12.35 -2.69
N ALA A 64 -13.90 11.68 -2.32
CA ALA A 64 -13.09 12.06 -1.17
C ALA A 64 -12.28 13.35 -1.41
N ILE A 65 -11.97 13.70 -2.67
CA ILE A 65 -11.19 14.89 -3.01
C ILE A 65 -11.85 15.66 -4.14
N SER A 66 -12.11 16.93 -3.87
CA SER A 66 -12.52 17.90 -4.88
C SER A 66 -11.37 18.86 -5.15
N TYR A 67 -11.27 19.32 -6.40
CA TYR A 67 -10.26 20.26 -6.85
C TYR A 67 -10.86 21.40 -7.66
N LYS A 68 -10.12 22.50 -7.74
CA LYS A 68 -10.33 23.60 -8.69
C LYS A 68 -9.05 23.80 -9.47
N ASN A 69 -9.17 24.08 -10.77
CA ASN A 69 -8.04 24.45 -11.61
C ASN A 69 -8.12 25.93 -11.99
N ASN A 70 -7.05 26.68 -11.72
CA ASN A 70 -6.88 28.03 -12.23
C ASN A 70 -5.57 28.13 -13.03
N ASN A 71 -5.65 27.88 -14.34
CA ASN A 71 -4.49 27.92 -15.23
C ASN A 71 -3.32 27.08 -14.69
N GLU A 72 -3.58 25.80 -14.39
CA GLU A 72 -2.65 24.82 -13.80
C GLU A 72 -2.25 25.05 -12.34
N ASN A 73 -2.85 26.05 -11.69
CA ASN A 73 -2.82 26.20 -10.25
C ASN A 73 -3.99 25.42 -9.64
N TYR A 74 -3.69 24.21 -9.20
CA TYR A 74 -4.67 23.34 -8.57
C TYR A 74 -4.76 23.61 -7.07
N THR A 75 -5.99 23.70 -6.58
CA THR A 75 -6.30 23.71 -5.15
C THR A 75 -7.31 22.61 -4.85
N PHE A 76 -7.31 22.11 -3.61
CA PHE A 76 -8.00 20.89 -3.23
C PHE A 76 -8.68 21.05 -1.86
N LYS A 77 -9.78 20.33 -1.68
CA LYS A 77 -10.42 20.08 -0.38
C LYS A 77 -10.79 18.60 -0.29
N TYR A 78 -11.11 18.11 0.90
CA TYR A 78 -11.55 16.74 1.07
C TYR A 78 -12.97 16.65 1.66
N ASP A 79 -13.65 15.55 1.38
CA ASP A 79 -14.94 15.23 1.99
C ASP A 79 -14.77 14.21 3.14
N LEU A 80 -15.30 14.54 4.32
CA LEU A 80 -15.11 13.71 5.52
C LEU A 80 -15.82 12.36 5.44
N ILE A 81 -17.01 12.32 4.83
CA ILE A 81 -17.81 11.10 4.73
C ILE A 81 -17.12 10.11 3.80
N ASN A 82 -16.79 10.54 2.58
CA ASN A 82 -16.10 9.72 1.60
C ASN A 82 -14.68 9.34 2.05
N LYS A 83 -13.99 10.21 2.78
CA LYS A 83 -12.72 9.87 3.45
C LYS A 83 -12.90 8.70 4.42
N THR A 84 -13.99 8.68 5.18
CA THR A 84 -14.27 7.61 6.16
C THR A 84 -14.61 6.31 5.44
N LEU A 85 -15.50 6.37 4.45
CA LEU A 85 -15.84 5.21 3.61
C LEU A 85 -14.62 4.61 2.92
N LEU A 86 -13.70 5.45 2.42
CA LEU A 86 -12.48 4.99 1.78
C LEU A 86 -11.52 4.31 2.77
N VAL A 87 -11.41 4.80 4.00
CA VAL A 87 -10.61 4.15 5.06
C VAL A 87 -11.20 2.79 5.44
N ASP A 88 -12.51 2.73 5.66
CA ASP A 88 -13.18 1.50 6.11
C ASP A 88 -13.19 0.43 5.02
N SER A 89 -13.44 0.82 3.77
CA SER A 89 -13.40 -0.11 2.62
C SER A 89 -11.99 -0.63 2.35
N LEU A 90 -10.97 0.24 2.39
CA LEU A 90 -9.58 -0.19 2.22
C LEU A 90 -9.13 -1.11 3.35
N LYS A 91 -9.55 -0.84 4.60
CA LYS A 91 -9.30 -1.76 5.72
C LYS A 91 -9.87 -3.14 5.43
N TYR A 92 -11.15 -3.19 5.06
CA TYR A 92 -11.82 -4.45 4.78
C TYR A 92 -11.09 -5.24 3.69
N ASP A 93 -10.72 -4.60 2.59
CA ASP A 93 -10.04 -5.28 1.49
C ASP A 93 -8.64 -5.79 1.89
N LEU A 94 -7.87 -5.01 2.63
CA LEU A 94 -6.55 -5.48 3.11
C LEU A 94 -6.66 -6.70 4.03
N GLU A 95 -7.74 -6.79 4.82
CA GLU A 95 -7.99 -7.89 5.77
C GLU A 95 -8.57 -9.14 5.10
N ASN A 96 -9.42 -8.98 4.08
CA ASN A 96 -10.30 -10.07 3.61
C ASN A 96 -10.11 -10.43 2.14
N THR A 97 -9.57 -9.53 1.32
CA THR A 97 -9.45 -9.74 -0.11
C THR A 97 -8.14 -10.42 -0.45
N LYS A 98 -8.20 -11.39 -1.38
CA LYS A 98 -7.03 -12.13 -1.81
C LYS A 98 -6.09 -11.24 -2.60
N ILE A 99 -4.79 -11.41 -2.37
CA ILE A 99 -3.72 -10.85 -3.15
C ILE A 99 -2.95 -11.97 -3.84
N THR A 100 -2.54 -11.73 -5.08
CA THR A 100 -1.74 -12.66 -5.89
C THR A 100 -0.41 -12.03 -6.23
N ILE A 101 0.69 -12.75 -6.00
CA ILE A 101 2.02 -12.27 -6.40
C ILE A 101 2.09 -12.21 -7.94
N HIS A 102 2.59 -11.10 -8.49
CA HIS A 102 2.63 -10.87 -9.92
C HIS A 102 4.06 -10.99 -10.46
N ASN A 103 4.26 -11.90 -11.43
CA ASN A 103 5.53 -12.12 -12.13
C ASN A 103 6.75 -12.26 -11.19
N SER A 104 6.56 -12.88 -10.03
CA SER A 104 7.58 -12.98 -8.99
C SER A 104 7.32 -14.20 -8.09
N THR A 105 8.32 -14.52 -7.29
CA THR A 105 8.34 -15.58 -6.28
C THR A 105 8.99 -15.01 -5.02
N PHE A 106 8.85 -15.68 -3.88
CA PHE A 106 9.58 -15.29 -2.68
C PHE A 106 11.07 -15.66 -2.78
N ASN A 107 11.82 -15.44 -1.69
CA ASN A 107 13.28 -15.59 -1.65
C ASN A 107 13.76 -16.97 -2.12
N SER A 108 13.01 -18.03 -1.79
CA SER A 108 13.35 -19.39 -2.18
C SER A 108 13.06 -19.74 -3.65
N GLY A 109 12.39 -18.86 -4.40
CA GLY A 109 11.91 -19.15 -5.74
C GLY A 109 10.52 -19.81 -5.79
N HIS A 110 9.87 -20.06 -4.65
CA HIS A 110 8.51 -20.59 -4.59
C HIS A 110 7.44 -19.49 -4.57
N SER A 111 6.30 -19.75 -5.21
CA SER A 111 5.16 -18.84 -5.20
C SER A 111 4.29 -19.06 -3.94
N PRO A 112 3.85 -17.98 -3.26
CA PRO A 112 2.78 -18.08 -2.28
C PRO A 112 1.45 -18.48 -2.91
N SER A 113 0.51 -18.94 -2.07
CA SER A 113 -0.89 -19.09 -2.45
C SER A 113 -1.62 -17.74 -2.43
N GLU A 114 -2.74 -17.67 -3.16
CA GLU A 114 -3.63 -16.51 -3.12
C GLU A 114 -4.34 -16.42 -1.77
N THR A 115 -4.08 -15.36 -1.03
CA THR A 115 -4.61 -15.16 0.32
C THR A 115 -4.58 -13.68 0.68
N ASN A 116 -5.10 -13.28 1.85
CA ASN A 116 -5.05 -11.87 2.28
C ASN A 116 -3.62 -11.42 2.65
N LEU A 117 -3.43 -10.11 2.86
CA LEU A 117 -2.12 -9.53 3.15
C LEU A 117 -1.42 -10.18 4.36
N ALA A 118 -2.17 -10.44 5.42
CA ALA A 118 -1.64 -11.01 6.65
C ALA A 118 -1.08 -12.43 6.45
N ASN A 119 -1.86 -13.30 5.79
CA ASN A 119 -1.44 -14.67 5.51
C ASN A 119 -0.32 -14.72 4.45
N ALA A 120 -0.31 -13.81 3.49
CA ALA A 120 0.80 -13.68 2.55
C ALA A 120 2.10 -13.32 3.27
N TYR A 121 2.01 -12.50 4.33
CA TYR A 121 3.17 -12.18 5.16
C TYR A 121 3.67 -13.36 5.99
N ILE A 122 2.78 -14.18 6.53
CA ILE A 122 3.16 -15.45 7.19
C ILE A 122 3.90 -16.37 6.21
N GLN A 123 3.38 -16.51 4.99
CA GLN A 123 4.04 -17.29 3.94
C GLN A 123 5.43 -16.73 3.60
N TYR A 124 5.58 -15.41 3.58
CA TYR A 124 6.88 -14.77 3.38
C TYR A 124 7.86 -15.05 4.51
N ILE A 125 7.43 -15.00 5.78
CA ILE A 125 8.27 -15.35 6.93
C ILE A 125 8.73 -16.81 6.81
N ALA A 126 7.80 -17.73 6.51
CA ALA A 126 8.10 -19.15 6.34
C ALA A 126 9.10 -19.41 5.20
N ASP A 127 8.87 -18.76 4.07
CA ASP A 127 9.77 -18.83 2.92
C ASP A 127 11.17 -18.32 3.25
N THR A 128 11.24 -17.16 3.92
CA THR A 128 12.51 -16.51 4.23
C THR A 128 13.35 -17.32 5.20
N LEU A 129 12.74 -17.97 6.18
CA LEU A 129 13.49 -18.70 7.23
C LEU A 129 13.73 -20.17 6.87
N ILE A 130 12.74 -20.86 6.29
CA ILE A 130 12.77 -22.32 6.09
C ILE A 130 12.76 -22.71 4.60
N GLY A 131 12.72 -21.73 3.69
CA GLY A 131 12.89 -21.95 2.26
C GLY A 131 11.62 -22.43 1.53
N HIS A 132 10.44 -22.31 2.15
CA HIS A 132 9.18 -22.63 1.49
C HIS A 132 7.96 -21.94 2.14
N PRO A 133 7.02 -21.33 1.36
CA PRO A 133 5.93 -20.53 1.90
C PRO A 133 4.89 -21.31 2.70
N PHE A 134 4.75 -22.62 2.45
CA PHE A 134 3.79 -23.47 3.17
C PHE A 134 4.38 -24.15 4.41
N SER A 135 5.67 -23.94 4.71
CA SER A 135 6.32 -24.51 5.89
C SER A 135 6.11 -23.63 7.13
N GLN A 136 4.86 -23.34 7.49
CA GLN A 136 4.51 -22.35 8.52
C GLN A 136 4.47 -22.89 9.95
N ALA A 137 4.55 -24.22 10.13
CA ALA A 137 4.35 -24.89 11.42
C ALA A 137 5.31 -24.45 12.55
N PHE A 138 6.45 -23.83 12.21
CA PHE A 138 7.40 -23.30 13.18
C PHE A 138 7.01 -21.91 13.73
N ILE A 139 6.05 -21.23 13.11
CA ILE A 139 5.58 -19.90 13.51
C ILE A 139 4.52 -20.09 14.60
N SER A 140 4.93 -20.03 15.86
CA SER A 140 4.05 -20.31 17.00
C SER A 140 2.97 -19.24 17.26
N ASN A 141 3.17 -18.02 16.75
CA ASN A 141 2.33 -16.85 17.01
C ASN A 141 1.58 -16.32 15.78
N GLU A 142 1.26 -17.19 14.81
CA GLU A 142 0.59 -16.83 13.55
C GLU A 142 -0.64 -15.93 13.76
N SER A 143 -1.56 -16.32 14.65
CA SER A 143 -2.77 -15.53 14.96
C SER A 143 -2.46 -14.12 15.48
N ALA A 144 -1.37 -13.95 16.23
CA ALA A 144 -0.97 -12.64 16.76
C ALA A 144 -0.40 -11.74 15.66
N ILE A 145 0.38 -12.31 14.73
CA ILE A 145 0.88 -11.59 13.55
C ILE A 145 -0.29 -11.14 12.67
N ILE A 146 -1.24 -12.04 12.40
CA ILE A 146 -2.46 -11.71 11.63
C ILE A 146 -3.22 -10.57 12.30
N HIS A 147 -3.45 -10.67 13.61
CA HIS A 147 -4.14 -9.60 14.35
C HIS A 147 -3.39 -8.27 14.28
N LYS A 148 -2.05 -8.26 14.39
CA LYS A 148 -1.24 -7.03 14.34
C LYS A 148 -1.27 -6.36 12.97
N LEU A 149 -1.30 -7.13 11.88
CA LEU A 149 -1.43 -6.58 10.54
C LEU A 149 -2.85 -6.06 10.27
N ASN A 150 -3.88 -6.80 10.67
CA ASN A 150 -5.28 -6.38 10.49
C ASN A 150 -5.63 -5.15 11.35
N SER A 151 -5.08 -5.05 12.56
CA SER A 151 -5.21 -3.88 13.43
C SER A 151 -4.26 -2.73 13.08
N SER A 152 -3.45 -2.86 12.02
CA SER A 152 -2.53 -1.82 11.61
C SER A 152 -3.28 -0.60 11.03
N ASN A 153 -2.57 0.53 10.99
CA ASN A 153 -3.09 1.78 10.46
C ASN A 153 -2.69 2.01 8.99
N ILE A 154 -2.39 0.96 8.21
CA ILE A 154 -1.90 1.09 6.82
C ILE A 154 -2.85 1.97 5.99
N GLN A 155 -4.14 1.63 6.00
CA GLN A 155 -5.21 2.39 5.34
C GLN A 155 -5.28 3.85 5.82
N THR A 156 -5.14 4.08 7.13
CA THR A 156 -5.23 5.43 7.69
C THR A 156 -4.01 6.27 7.36
N GLN A 157 -2.81 5.67 7.36
CA GLN A 157 -1.57 6.33 6.94
C GLN A 157 -1.67 6.75 5.47
N PHE A 158 -2.14 5.85 4.60
CA PHE A 158 -2.33 6.15 3.17
C PHE A 158 -3.33 7.29 2.95
N ILE A 159 -4.49 7.26 3.61
CA ILE A 159 -5.50 8.31 3.39
C ILE A 159 -5.11 9.64 4.06
N ASN A 160 -4.47 9.60 5.22
CA ASN A 160 -3.94 10.82 5.85
C ASN A 160 -2.83 11.46 5.01
N ALA A 161 -2.06 10.66 4.26
CA ALA A 161 -1.13 11.16 3.23
C ALA A 161 -1.83 12.09 2.26
N LEU A 162 -2.88 11.52 1.67
CA LEU A 162 -3.58 12.06 0.52
C LEU A 162 -4.26 13.39 0.89
N ILE A 163 -4.82 13.46 2.08
CA ILE A 163 -5.54 14.64 2.58
C ILE A 163 -4.65 15.58 3.42
N ASN A 164 -3.34 15.35 3.50
CA ASN A 164 -2.47 16.19 4.31
C ASN A 164 -2.58 17.67 3.88
N ASN A 165 -2.70 18.59 4.85
CA ASN A 165 -2.93 20.03 4.62
C ASN A 165 -4.22 20.38 3.84
N LEU A 166 -5.15 19.43 3.68
CA LEU A 166 -6.50 19.73 3.17
C LEU A 166 -7.46 19.96 4.34
N ASN A 167 -8.56 20.65 4.05
CA ASN A 167 -9.68 20.78 4.97
C ASN A 167 -11.00 20.53 4.22
N THR A 168 -12.12 20.58 4.94
CA THR A 168 -13.44 20.23 4.41
C THR A 168 -14.21 21.42 3.82
N SER A 169 -13.80 22.65 4.09
CA SER A 169 -14.57 23.87 3.79
C SER A 169 -13.89 24.85 2.84
N SER A 170 -12.58 24.73 2.64
CA SER A 170 -11.77 25.63 1.83
C SER A 170 -10.71 24.88 1.03
N PHE A 171 -10.36 25.45 -0.11
CA PHE A 171 -9.40 24.87 -1.03
C PHE A 171 -7.98 25.28 -0.67
N ASN A 172 -7.08 24.30 -0.54
CA ASN A 172 -5.66 24.49 -0.24
C ASN A 172 -4.77 23.85 -1.30
N ILE A 173 -3.51 24.26 -1.32
CA ILE A 173 -2.49 23.62 -2.16
C ILE A 173 -2.11 22.28 -1.51
N ASN A 174 -2.05 21.23 -2.33
CA ASN A 174 -1.54 19.93 -1.93
C ASN A 174 -0.75 19.32 -3.10
N THR A 175 0.53 19.07 -2.84
CA THR A 175 1.49 18.61 -3.85
C THR A 175 1.19 17.19 -4.34
N ILE A 176 0.65 16.35 -3.46
CA ILE A 176 0.23 14.98 -3.75
C ILE A 176 -0.94 14.97 -4.73
N CYS A 177 -2.01 15.68 -4.42
CA CYS A 177 -3.21 15.76 -5.25
C CYS A 177 -2.90 16.43 -6.59
N LYS A 178 -2.03 17.45 -6.59
CA LYS A 178 -1.52 18.04 -7.84
C LYS A 178 -0.81 16.99 -8.71
N SER A 179 0.07 16.19 -8.11
CA SER A 179 0.76 15.10 -8.83
C SER A 179 -0.23 14.09 -9.40
N ILE A 180 -1.27 13.70 -8.65
CA ILE A 180 -2.32 12.79 -9.12
C ILE A 180 -3.04 13.39 -10.34
N VAL A 181 -3.53 14.63 -10.24
CA VAL A 181 -4.23 15.29 -11.35
C VAL A 181 -3.34 15.41 -12.58
N THR A 182 -2.08 15.82 -12.41
CA THR A 182 -1.13 15.92 -13.53
C THR A 182 -0.90 14.56 -14.21
N GLN A 183 -0.72 13.48 -13.44
CA GLN A 183 -0.57 12.14 -13.98
C GLN A 183 -1.84 11.67 -14.70
N MET A 184 -3.02 11.89 -14.11
CA MET A 184 -4.30 11.54 -14.74
C MET A 184 -4.53 12.34 -16.02
N LYS A 185 -4.17 13.63 -16.08
CA LYS A 185 -4.26 14.42 -17.31
C LYS A 185 -3.32 13.92 -18.41
N ASN A 186 -2.11 13.49 -18.05
CA ASN A 186 -1.16 12.95 -19.02
C ASN A 186 -1.59 11.58 -19.56
N ASN A 187 -2.12 10.73 -18.67
CA ASN A 187 -2.43 9.33 -18.97
C ASN A 187 -3.86 9.13 -19.52
N MET A 188 -4.79 9.98 -19.09
CA MET A 188 -6.23 9.88 -19.35
C MET A 188 -6.83 11.29 -19.62
N PRO A 189 -6.32 12.04 -20.62
CA PRO A 189 -6.71 13.43 -20.85
C PRO A 189 -8.22 13.61 -21.13
N SER A 190 -8.87 12.59 -21.69
CA SER A 190 -10.31 12.59 -21.98
C SER A 190 -11.19 12.81 -20.74
N ARG A 191 -10.69 12.48 -19.54
CA ARG A 191 -11.43 12.65 -18.28
C ARG A 191 -11.51 14.10 -17.78
N PHE A 192 -10.78 15.01 -18.43
CA PHE A 192 -10.68 16.43 -18.08
C PHE A 192 -11.18 17.35 -19.21
N LEU A 193 -11.94 16.80 -20.16
CA LEU A 193 -12.51 17.59 -21.25
C LEU A 193 -13.49 18.63 -20.70
N ASN A 194 -13.42 19.86 -21.21
CA ASN A 194 -14.30 20.97 -20.85
C ASN A 194 -14.24 21.37 -19.35
N GLU A 195 -13.09 21.12 -18.71
CA GLU A 195 -12.78 21.68 -17.40
C GLU A 195 -12.77 23.21 -17.50
N GLU A 196 -13.61 23.86 -16.69
CA GLU A 196 -13.70 25.31 -16.60
C GLU A 196 -12.81 25.84 -15.46
N VAL A 197 -12.27 27.04 -15.65
CA VAL A 197 -11.44 27.72 -14.65
C VAL A 197 -12.23 27.98 -13.38
N ASP A 198 -11.63 27.68 -12.22
CA ASP A 198 -12.17 27.90 -10.87
C ASP A 198 -13.50 27.18 -10.54
N THR A 199 -13.93 26.25 -11.39
CA THR A 199 -15.04 25.35 -11.13
C THR A 199 -14.59 24.16 -10.30
N GLU A 200 -15.44 23.75 -9.35
CA GLU A 200 -15.19 22.61 -8.47
C GLU A 200 -15.50 21.30 -9.18
N TYR A 201 -14.54 20.38 -9.15
CA TYR A 201 -14.66 19.04 -9.72
C TYR A 201 -14.14 17.97 -8.76
N ASN A 202 -14.66 16.76 -8.87
CA ASN A 202 -14.12 15.60 -8.16
C ASN A 202 -12.98 14.96 -8.98
N LEU A 203 -12.03 14.29 -8.32
CA LEU A 203 -11.00 13.53 -9.02
C LEU A 203 -11.64 12.44 -9.90
N PRO A 204 -11.37 12.36 -11.21
CA PRO A 204 -12.13 11.50 -12.10
C PRO A 204 -11.63 10.05 -12.08
N PHE A 205 -11.58 9.43 -10.90
CA PHE A 205 -11.36 7.98 -10.74
C PHE A 205 -12.61 7.23 -11.21
N CYS A 206 -12.43 6.14 -11.93
CA CYS A 206 -13.51 5.32 -12.50
C CYS A 206 -13.27 3.84 -12.12
N PRO A 207 -14.31 3.00 -12.01
CA PRO A 207 -14.15 1.57 -11.70
C PRO A 207 -13.12 0.91 -12.62
N GLY A 208 -12.33 -0.02 -12.08
CA GLY A 208 -11.24 -0.67 -12.80
C GLY A 208 -9.92 0.11 -12.85
N ASP A 209 -9.91 1.38 -12.42
CA ASP A 209 -8.66 2.11 -12.19
C ASP A 209 -7.82 1.42 -11.11
N TYR A 210 -6.50 1.64 -11.17
CA TYR A 210 -5.59 1.09 -10.17
C TYR A 210 -4.98 2.15 -9.29
N ILE A 211 -4.85 1.81 -8.01
CA ILE A 211 -3.98 2.50 -7.06
C ILE A 211 -2.86 1.54 -6.63
N SER A 212 -1.74 2.07 -6.15
CA SER A 212 -0.64 1.24 -5.64
C SER A 212 -0.26 1.68 -4.24
N LEU A 213 -0.26 0.74 -3.30
CA LEU A 213 0.27 0.94 -1.96
C LEU A 213 1.67 0.35 -1.88
N PHE A 214 2.61 1.09 -1.30
CA PHE A 214 3.95 0.61 -1.01
C PHE A 214 4.13 0.50 0.50
N ILE A 215 4.27 -0.73 0.99
CA ILE A 215 4.26 -1.04 2.41
C ILE A 215 5.63 -1.59 2.79
N LYS A 216 6.25 -0.97 3.80
CA LYS A 216 7.47 -1.48 4.41
C LYS A 216 7.13 -2.61 5.37
N MET A 217 7.51 -3.83 5.02
CA MET A 217 7.29 -5.02 5.83
C MET A 217 8.56 -5.33 6.62
N LYS A 218 8.41 -5.48 7.94
CA LYS A 218 9.49 -5.81 8.88
C LYS A 218 8.97 -6.65 10.04
N CYS A 219 9.81 -7.55 10.54
CA CYS A 219 9.46 -8.46 11.63
C CYS A 219 10.69 -8.75 12.47
N ASN A 220 10.54 -8.67 13.80
CA ASN A 220 11.51 -9.19 14.75
C ASN A 220 11.23 -10.67 14.97
N ILE A 221 12.28 -11.47 15.06
CA ILE A 221 12.22 -12.92 15.23
C ILE A 221 12.80 -13.27 16.59
N GLU A 222 12.03 -14.04 17.35
CA GLU A 222 12.38 -14.52 18.69
C GLU A 222 12.01 -16.01 18.78
N LEU A 223 12.75 -16.76 19.60
CA LEU A 223 12.39 -18.15 19.88
C LEU A 223 11.18 -18.19 20.83
N ASP A 224 10.30 -19.16 20.60
CA ASP A 224 9.17 -19.35 21.49
C ASP A 224 9.65 -19.86 22.87
N ASN A 225 9.29 -19.12 23.92
CA ASN A 225 9.64 -19.41 25.32
C ASN A 225 8.50 -20.10 26.09
N THR A 226 7.49 -20.63 25.40
CA THR A 226 6.32 -21.30 26.01
C THR A 226 6.66 -22.54 26.85
N LEU A 227 7.88 -23.08 26.80
CA LEU A 227 8.29 -24.27 27.56
C LEU A 227 8.76 -24.01 29.00
N GLY A 228 8.58 -22.81 29.56
CA GLY A 228 8.76 -22.54 31.00
C GLY A 228 10.21 -22.56 31.50
N GLN A 229 11.18 -22.97 30.68
CA GLN A 229 12.59 -22.64 30.87
C GLN A 229 12.84 -21.32 30.14
N LYS A 230 12.97 -20.23 30.90
CA LYS A 230 13.54 -19.00 30.35
C LYS A 230 15.00 -19.28 29.99
N LEU A 231 15.25 -19.63 28.74
CA LEU A 231 16.57 -19.44 28.15
C LEU A 231 16.91 -17.96 28.33
N SER A 232 18.12 -17.64 28.78
CA SER A 232 18.55 -16.24 28.82
C SER A 232 18.49 -15.67 27.41
N ASP A 233 18.16 -14.39 27.26
CA ASP A 233 18.04 -13.74 25.94
C ASP A 233 19.29 -13.96 25.08
N ASN A 234 20.48 -13.98 25.71
CA ASN A 234 21.75 -14.33 25.07
C ASN A 234 21.76 -15.75 24.46
N SER A 235 21.27 -16.75 25.18
CA SER A 235 21.24 -18.13 24.66
C SER A 235 20.25 -18.33 23.51
N GLN A 236 19.14 -17.59 23.49
CA GLN A 236 18.18 -17.64 22.39
C GLN A 236 18.73 -16.96 21.14
N TYR A 237 19.33 -15.78 21.32
CA TYR A 237 20.00 -15.05 20.24
C TYR A 237 21.13 -15.87 19.62
N ASP A 238 22.00 -16.49 20.43
CA ASP A 238 23.11 -17.30 19.93
C ASP A 238 22.61 -18.53 19.16
N MET A 239 21.50 -19.15 19.59
CA MET A 239 20.85 -20.23 18.83
C MET A 239 20.33 -19.75 17.49
N LEU A 240 19.56 -18.67 17.44
CA LEU A 240 19.07 -18.08 16.18
C LEU A 240 20.21 -17.70 15.24
N LYS A 241 21.29 -17.10 15.78
CA LYS A 241 22.48 -16.75 15.02
C LYS A 241 23.17 -17.99 14.47
N SER A 242 23.30 -19.07 15.25
CA SER A 242 23.88 -20.31 14.75
C SER A 242 23.07 -20.97 13.63
N MET A 243 21.75 -20.78 13.62
CA MET A 243 20.85 -21.36 12.61
C MET A 243 20.75 -20.53 11.34
N PHE A 244 20.80 -19.19 11.46
CA PHE A 244 20.46 -18.28 10.36
C PHE A 244 21.55 -17.24 10.03
N ALA A 245 22.77 -17.34 10.59
CA ALA A 245 23.86 -16.41 10.30
C ALA A 245 24.17 -16.26 8.80
N ASP A 246 24.02 -17.34 8.02
CA ASP A 246 24.29 -17.34 6.58
C ASP A 246 23.08 -16.88 5.74
N ASN A 247 21.93 -16.60 6.36
CA ASN A 247 20.74 -16.16 5.65
C ASN A 247 20.83 -14.65 5.33
N ILE A 248 20.99 -14.32 4.05
CA ILE A 248 21.14 -12.93 3.58
C ILE A 248 19.86 -12.08 3.71
N HIS A 249 18.75 -12.66 4.15
CA HIS A 249 17.45 -11.99 4.29
C HIS A 249 17.10 -11.67 5.76
N VAL A 250 18.01 -11.97 6.68
CA VAL A 250 17.89 -11.65 8.10
C VAL A 250 19.06 -10.76 8.52
N GLU A 251 18.84 -9.96 9.54
CA GLU A 251 19.87 -9.12 10.14
C GLU A 251 19.92 -9.37 11.66
N PHE A 252 21.13 -9.36 12.18
CA PHE A 252 21.42 -9.59 13.59
C PHE A 252 21.96 -8.31 14.21
N ASP A 253 21.36 -7.87 15.31
CA ASP A 253 21.92 -6.84 16.17
C ASP A 253 22.67 -7.49 17.33
N ASP A 254 24.00 -7.44 17.29
CA ASP A 254 24.86 -8.02 18.32
C ASP A 254 24.83 -7.25 19.65
N ASN A 255 24.46 -5.96 19.63
CA ASN A 255 24.39 -5.11 20.81
C ASN A 255 23.06 -5.35 21.55
N ASP A 256 21.96 -5.30 20.80
CA ASP A 256 20.61 -5.47 21.35
C ASP A 256 20.21 -6.94 21.47
N LYS A 257 21.03 -7.86 20.93
CA LYS A 257 20.77 -9.31 20.91
C LYS A 257 19.44 -9.66 20.27
N THR A 258 19.15 -9.01 19.13
CA THR A 258 17.91 -9.24 18.36
C THR A 258 18.20 -9.76 16.96
N MET A 259 17.24 -10.52 16.43
CA MET A 259 17.19 -10.93 15.03
C MET A 259 15.94 -10.33 14.39
N LYS A 260 16.04 -9.85 13.16
CA LYS A 260 14.89 -9.37 12.39
C LYS A 260 15.02 -9.74 10.92
N LEU A 261 13.90 -9.82 10.23
CA LEU A 261 13.89 -9.89 8.77
C LEU A 261 14.34 -8.53 8.21
N ILE A 262 15.19 -8.56 7.19
CA ILE A 262 15.57 -7.33 6.47
C ILE A 262 14.30 -6.70 5.88
N GLU A 263 14.14 -5.40 6.09
CA GLU A 263 13.00 -4.64 5.58
C GLU A 263 12.84 -4.84 4.06
N LYS A 264 11.63 -5.21 3.64
CA LYS A 264 11.25 -5.31 2.22
C LYS A 264 10.07 -4.41 1.93
N VAL A 265 10.07 -3.79 0.74
CA VAL A 265 8.96 -2.96 0.27
C VAL A 265 8.04 -3.82 -0.59
N TRP A 266 6.78 -3.94 -0.16
CA TRP A 266 5.74 -4.67 -0.88
C TRP A 266 4.87 -3.67 -1.62
N ARG A 267 4.68 -3.87 -2.93
CA ARG A 267 3.69 -3.12 -3.70
C ARG A 267 2.40 -3.92 -3.78
N ILE A 268 1.29 -3.36 -3.33
CA ILE A 268 -0.05 -3.89 -3.58
C ILE A 268 -0.71 -3.01 -4.63
N LYS A 269 -0.85 -3.54 -5.85
CA LYS A 269 -1.60 -2.91 -6.95
C LYS A 269 -3.08 -3.28 -6.78
N ILE A 270 -3.90 -2.30 -6.40
CA ILE A 270 -5.31 -2.47 -6.08
C ILE A 270 -6.14 -1.98 -7.26
N LYS A 271 -6.92 -2.88 -7.87
CA LYS A 271 -7.96 -2.53 -8.84
C LYS A 271 -9.19 -2.06 -8.06
N LEU A 272 -9.65 -0.84 -8.30
CA LEU A 272 -10.80 -0.25 -7.63
C LEU A 272 -12.10 -0.89 -8.14
N ALA A 273 -13.02 -1.13 -7.21
CA ALA A 273 -14.39 -1.57 -7.51
C ALA A 273 -15.24 -0.44 -8.12
#